data_AF-A0A8X6MP64-F1
#
_entry.id   AF-A0A8X6MP64-F1
#
_cell.length_a   1.000
_cell.length_b   1.000
_cell.length_c   1.000
_cell.angle_alpha   90.00
_cell.angle_beta   90.00
_cell.angle_gamma   90.00
#
_symmetry.space_group_name_H-M   'P 1'
#
loop_
_entity.id
_entity.type
_entity.pdbx_description
1 polymer ?
#
loop_
_entity_poly.entity_id
_entity_poly.type
_entity_poly.pdbx_seq_one_letter_code
_entity_poly.pdbx_strand_id
1 'polypeptide(L)'
;MTSRVLGYHCVRRDVDVASPSSGGDFNGHSPQWGYDGTNSRGRQIERLISDHSLCLLNTDEKTYFHAPTRTFHSLDLAICSPTLLPSLNLDVLNYLQNNDHFPLLISQVLGSGVRLRPPTYRFYPADWDLFTRLAVITGTMVQDRDVDDSVRNLTASIVNTADVAILKSRNSQGRMSKPWWNKDCQSSYREQKKLLGIFRRYPTTENLIAFKRAKAFARRVRRHSQR
;
A
#
# COMPACT_ATOMS: atom_id res chain seq x y z
N MET A 1 -4.40 10.31 37.34
CA MET A 1 -3.53 9.11 37.26
C MET A 1 -4.37 8.02 36.62
N THR A 2 -4.14 7.48 35.44
CA THR A 2 -2.89 7.04 34.79
C THR A 2 -3.06 7.06 33.28
N SER A 3 -2.04 7.55 32.58
CA SER A 3 -1.88 7.62 31.13
C SER A 3 -2.19 6.33 30.36
N ARG A 4 -2.72 6.47 29.14
CA ARG A 4 -2.57 5.44 28.09
C ARG A 4 -2.21 6.08 26.76
N VAL A 5 -0.94 5.90 26.41
CA VAL A 5 -0.35 6.15 25.10
C VAL A 5 -0.92 5.16 24.06
N LEU A 6 -1.49 5.70 22.98
CA LEU A 6 -1.79 5.05 21.70
C LEU A 6 -1.37 6.07 20.63
N GLY A 7 -0.14 6.05 20.12
CA GLY A 7 0.29 5.07 19.13
C GLY A 7 -0.26 5.44 17.74
N TYR A 8 0.49 6.29 17.03
CA TYR A 8 0.47 6.64 15.60
C TYR A 8 -0.62 5.98 14.75
N HIS A 9 -1.62 6.78 14.37
CA HIS A 9 -2.57 6.44 13.32
C HIS A 9 -2.23 7.23 12.05
N CYS A 10 -1.36 6.67 11.21
CA CYS A 10 -1.45 6.91 9.78
C CYS A 10 -2.69 6.13 9.32
N VAL A 11 -3.79 6.84 9.07
CA VAL A 11 -5.00 6.26 8.48
C VAL A 11 -4.71 6.05 6.99
N ARG A 12 -3.96 5.00 6.65
CA ARG A 12 -3.92 4.47 5.29
C ARG A 12 -5.29 3.86 5.00
N ARG A 13 -6.20 4.65 4.44
CA ARG A 13 -7.26 4.10 3.58
C ARG A 13 -6.63 3.93 2.21
N ASP A 14 -6.39 2.67 1.86
CA ASP A 14 -6.18 2.16 0.50
C ASP A 14 -5.27 3.00 -0.40
N VAL A 15 -3.96 2.97 -0.12
CA VAL A 15 -2.95 3.39 -1.09
C VAL A 15 -1.93 2.28 -1.29
N ASP A 16 -2.04 1.68 -2.48
CA ASP A 16 -1.09 0.77 -3.12
C ASP A 16 0.14 1.56 -3.59
N VAL A 17 1.34 1.27 -3.09
CA VAL A 17 2.60 1.65 -3.77
C VAL A 17 3.67 0.57 -3.53
N ALA A 18 4.07 -0.08 -4.63
CA ALA A 18 5.28 -0.89 -4.74
C ALA A 18 6.46 -0.01 -5.15
N SER A 19 6.90 0.90 -4.27
CA SER A 19 8.06 1.81 -4.35
C SER A 19 8.03 2.72 -3.10
N PRO A 20 9.14 3.23 -2.57
CA PRO A 20 9.20 3.72 -1.20
C PRO A 20 8.48 5.07 -1.05
N SER A 21 7.17 5.04 -0.79
CA SER A 21 6.47 6.14 -0.12
C SER A 21 6.56 5.88 1.39
N SER A 22 7.56 6.47 2.02
CA SER A 22 7.80 6.36 3.47
C SER A 22 7.24 7.60 4.15
N GLY A 23 6.12 7.42 4.85
CA GLY A 23 5.58 8.42 5.77
C GLY A 23 5.90 8.04 7.21
N GLY A 24 6.43 8.95 8.02
CA GLY A 24 6.77 8.66 9.41
C GLY A 24 7.23 9.89 10.21
N ASP A 25 7.36 9.72 11.52
CA ASP A 25 7.92 10.73 12.41
C ASP A 25 9.46 10.68 12.34
N PHE A 26 10.05 11.71 11.75
CA PHE A 26 11.51 11.77 11.53
C PHE A 26 12.25 12.56 12.61
N ASN A 27 11.56 13.43 13.34
CA ASN A 27 12.16 14.38 14.31
C ASN A 27 13.34 15.19 13.74
N GLY A 28 13.36 15.40 12.42
CA GLY A 28 14.36 16.21 11.73
C GLY A 28 13.86 17.63 11.53
N HIS A 29 14.71 18.63 11.76
CA HIS A 29 14.38 20.03 11.49
C HIS A 29 15.12 20.47 10.24
N SER A 30 14.42 21.13 9.31
CA SER A 30 14.99 21.75 8.12
C SER A 30 14.09 22.88 7.64
N PRO A 31 14.65 23.95 7.04
CA PRO A 31 13.88 24.92 6.26
C PRO A 31 13.02 24.31 5.16
N GLN A 32 13.42 23.16 4.59
CA GLN A 32 12.66 22.49 3.52
C GLN A 32 11.26 22.03 3.93
N TRP A 33 11.01 21.88 5.23
CA TRP A 33 9.69 21.54 5.78
C TRP A 33 9.31 22.45 6.96
N GLY A 34 9.76 23.71 6.93
CA GLY A 34 9.18 24.77 7.74
C GLY A 34 9.79 24.96 9.14
N TYR A 35 11.11 24.79 9.28
CA TYR A 35 11.90 25.20 10.46
C TYR A 35 12.92 26.28 10.11
N ASP A 36 13.25 27.16 11.07
CA ASP A 36 14.23 28.24 10.88
C ASP A 36 15.68 27.74 10.72
N GLY A 37 15.95 26.47 11.02
CA GLY A 37 17.29 25.91 10.92
C GLY A 37 17.32 24.39 10.84
N THR A 38 18.44 23.87 10.36
CA THR A 38 18.63 22.43 10.14
C THR A 38 19.37 21.76 11.30
N ASN A 39 18.75 20.76 11.93
CA ASN A 39 19.40 19.93 12.96
C ASN A 39 20.17 18.75 12.32
N SER A 40 20.89 17.96 13.12
CA SER A 40 21.70 16.84 12.60
C SER A 40 20.87 15.78 11.87
N ARG A 41 19.66 15.49 12.35
CA ARG A 41 18.73 14.57 11.68
C ARG A 41 18.18 15.15 10.38
N GLY A 42 17.82 16.43 10.38
CA GLY A 42 17.37 17.16 9.19
C GLY A 42 18.41 17.10 8.08
N ARG A 43 19.69 17.33 8.41
CA ARG A 43 20.79 17.18 7.44
C ARG A 43 20.90 15.77 6.86
N GLN A 44 20.66 14.72 7.66
CA GLN A 44 20.68 13.35 7.16
C GLN A 44 19.51 13.08 6.20
N ILE A 45 18.34 13.63 6.49
CA ILE A 45 17.14 13.50 5.66
C ILE A 45 17.29 14.31 4.37
N GLU A 46 17.81 15.53 4.43
CA GLU A 46 18.14 16.35 3.25
C GLU A 46 19.11 15.63 2.33
N ARG A 47 20.18 15.01 2.89
CA ARG A 47 21.12 14.19 2.13
C ARG A 47 20.44 12.98 1.50
N LEU A 48 19.62 12.23 2.26
CA LEU A 48 18.86 11.11 1.73
C LEU A 48 17.98 11.53 0.53
N ILE A 49 17.29 12.66 0.65
CA ILE A 49 16.44 13.21 -0.40
C ILE A 49 17.28 13.56 -1.63
N SER A 50 18.40 14.25 -1.44
CA SER A 50 19.31 14.65 -2.52
C SER A 50 19.98 13.45 -3.21
N ASP A 51 20.61 12.57 -2.43
CA ASP A 51 21.43 11.45 -2.92
C ASP A 51 20.58 10.43 -3.72
N HIS A 52 19.30 10.28 -3.36
CA HIS A 52 18.37 9.37 -4.02
C HIS A 52 17.36 10.07 -4.93
N SER A 53 17.51 11.39 -5.15
CA SER A 53 16.60 12.19 -5.98
C SER A 53 15.13 11.99 -5.61
N LEU A 54 14.83 11.99 -4.30
CA LEU A 54 13.48 11.84 -3.78
C LEU A 54 12.76 13.20 -3.74
N CYS A 55 11.44 13.16 -3.61
CA CYS A 55 10.59 14.34 -3.53
C CYS A 55 9.87 14.39 -2.19
N LEU A 56 9.79 15.58 -1.60
CA LEU A 56 9.02 15.85 -0.40
C LEU A 56 7.57 16.19 -0.79
N LEU A 57 6.61 15.50 -0.18
CA LEU A 57 5.17 15.74 -0.39
C LEU A 57 4.59 16.75 0.60
N ASN A 58 5.30 17.04 1.70
CA ASN A 58 4.84 17.97 2.72
C ASN A 58 4.59 19.36 2.14
N THR A 59 3.46 19.94 2.53
CA THR A 59 3.15 21.35 2.38
C THR A 59 3.59 22.11 3.63
N ASP A 60 3.28 23.40 3.70
CA ASP A 60 3.52 24.23 4.90
C ASP A 60 2.60 23.87 6.08
N GLU A 61 1.68 22.92 5.91
CA GLU A 61 0.81 22.43 6.98
C GLU A 61 1.61 21.74 8.10
N LYS A 62 1.21 21.98 9.34
CA LYS A 62 1.91 21.50 10.53
C LYS A 62 1.35 20.15 10.96
N THR A 63 2.25 19.18 11.20
CA THR A 63 1.89 17.78 11.49
C THR A 63 1.93 17.44 12.97
N TYR A 64 2.40 18.35 13.81
CA TYR A 64 2.57 18.15 15.25
C TYR A 64 2.20 19.41 16.05
N PHE A 65 1.57 19.22 17.19
CA PHE A 65 1.25 20.24 18.18
C PHE A 65 2.00 19.96 19.49
N HIS A 66 2.94 20.83 19.85
CA HIS A 66 3.66 20.74 21.10
C HIS A 66 2.85 21.39 22.23
N ALA A 67 2.07 20.60 22.96
CA ALA A 67 1.19 21.09 24.03
C ALA A 67 1.88 21.97 25.09
N PRO A 68 3.11 21.67 25.57
CA PRO A 68 3.77 22.48 26.60
C PRO A 68 4.10 23.91 26.16
N THR A 69 4.58 24.11 24.93
CA THR A 69 4.92 25.46 24.41
C THR A 69 3.81 26.07 23.56
N ARG A 70 2.75 25.29 23.27
CA ARG A 70 1.64 25.66 22.39
C ARG A 70 2.09 26.04 20.97
N THR A 71 3.12 25.37 20.47
CA THR A 71 3.67 25.61 19.12
C THR A 71 3.35 24.47 18.17
N PHE A 72 3.37 24.76 16.87
CA PHE A 72 3.10 23.80 15.80
C PHE A 72 4.36 23.53 14.99
N HIS A 73 4.55 22.27 14.61
CA HIS A 73 5.77 21.78 13.98
C HIS A 73 5.45 20.75 12.88
N SER A 74 6.40 20.52 11.98
CA SER A 74 6.28 19.53 10.90
C SER A 74 7.32 18.41 11.13
N LEU A 75 6.96 17.43 11.96
CA LEU A 75 7.84 16.32 12.35
C LEU A 75 7.60 15.07 11.50
N ASP A 76 6.38 14.92 10.99
CA ASP A 76 5.99 13.81 10.14
C ASP A 76 6.22 14.21 8.69
N LEU A 77 7.08 13.46 8.01
CA LEU A 77 7.40 13.72 6.59
C LEU A 77 6.83 12.61 5.72
N ALA A 78 6.41 12.97 4.52
CA ALA A 78 6.02 12.08 3.45
C ALA A 78 6.97 12.32 2.28
N ILE A 79 7.75 11.30 1.94
CA ILE A 79 8.73 11.34 0.86
C ILE A 79 8.35 10.29 -0.19
N CYS A 80 8.46 10.62 -1.47
CA CYS A 80 8.18 9.72 -2.58
C CYS A 80 9.25 9.79 -3.67
N SER A 81 9.23 8.85 -4.62
CA SER A 81 10.04 8.98 -5.84
C SER A 81 9.42 10.01 -6.80
N PRO A 82 10.23 10.61 -7.70
CA PRO A 82 9.73 11.59 -8.67
C PRO A 82 8.61 11.04 -9.57
N THR A 83 8.67 9.74 -9.89
CA THR A 83 7.65 9.06 -10.70
C THR A 83 6.28 9.02 -10.03
N LEU A 84 6.23 9.05 -8.70
CA LEU A 84 4.98 9.00 -7.93
C LEU A 84 4.44 10.38 -7.59
N LEU A 85 5.28 11.42 -7.58
CA LEU A 85 4.92 12.78 -7.16
C LEU A 85 3.66 13.31 -7.86
N PRO A 86 3.47 13.17 -9.19
CA PRO A 86 2.28 13.69 -9.88
C PRO A 86 1.01 12.92 -9.55
N SER A 87 1.14 11.71 -9.01
CA SER A 87 0.02 10.80 -8.74
C SER A 87 -0.37 10.75 -7.28
N LEU A 88 0.23 11.58 -6.42
CA LEU A 88 -0.04 11.60 -4.98
C LEU A 88 -0.50 12.99 -4.53
N ASN A 89 -1.48 13.02 -3.64
CA ASN A 89 -1.84 14.19 -2.86
C ASN A 89 -1.61 13.91 -1.38
N LEU A 90 -1.22 14.93 -0.61
CA LEU A 90 -1.03 14.86 0.83
C LEU A 90 -1.91 15.91 1.50
N ASP A 91 -2.78 15.45 2.40
CA ASP A 91 -3.60 16.32 3.25
C ASP A 91 -3.25 16.08 4.73
N VAL A 92 -3.13 17.15 5.51
CA VAL A 92 -3.00 17.04 6.97
C VAL A 92 -4.38 17.16 7.61
N LEU A 93 -4.78 16.12 8.35
CA LEU A 93 -6.10 16.09 8.97
C LEU A 93 -6.13 16.92 10.26
N ASN A 94 -7.04 17.90 10.30
CA ASN A 94 -7.17 18.91 11.37
C ASN A 94 -7.87 18.41 12.66
N TYR A 95 -7.67 17.15 13.06
CA TYR A 95 -8.22 16.64 14.31
C TYR A 95 -7.20 15.82 15.12
N LEU A 96 -7.11 16.14 16.41
CA LEU A 96 -6.23 15.46 17.37
C LEU A 96 -7.02 14.33 18.04
N GLN A 97 -6.78 13.06 17.67
CA GLN A 97 -7.38 11.91 18.36
C GLN A 97 -6.50 11.44 19.52
N ASN A 98 -6.47 12.20 20.62
CA ASN A 98 -5.67 11.90 21.83
C ASN A 98 -4.16 11.71 21.55
N ASN A 99 -3.66 12.31 20.47
CA ASN A 99 -2.26 12.33 20.07
C ASN A 99 -1.90 13.77 19.71
N ASP A 100 -0.66 14.14 19.96
CA ASP A 100 -0.11 15.46 19.65
C ASP A 100 0.24 15.60 18.16
N HIS A 101 0.10 14.53 17.37
CA HIS A 101 0.32 14.52 15.92
C HIS A 101 -1.00 14.60 15.14
N PHE A 102 -1.01 15.44 14.11
CA PHE A 102 -2.04 15.50 13.09
C PHE A 102 -1.85 14.34 12.09
N PRO A 103 -2.89 13.54 11.82
CA PRO A 103 -2.78 12.45 10.86
C PRO A 103 -2.49 12.94 9.44
N LEU A 104 -1.52 12.29 8.78
CA LEU A 104 -1.25 12.48 7.36
C LEU A 104 -2.12 11.54 6.52
N LEU A 105 -2.88 12.10 5.57
CA LEU A 105 -3.63 11.39 4.56
C LEU A 105 -2.91 11.52 3.21
N ILE A 106 -2.30 10.43 2.77
CA ILE A 106 -1.77 10.33 1.40
C ILE A 106 -2.86 9.68 0.56
N SER A 107 -3.22 10.31 -0.55
CA SER A 107 -4.18 9.77 -1.52
C SER A 107 -3.56 9.74 -2.91
N GLN A 108 -4.05 8.84 -3.77
CA GLN A 108 -3.67 8.86 -5.19
C GLN A 108 -4.56 9.84 -5.94
N VAL A 109 -3.94 10.73 -6.71
CA VAL A 109 -4.64 11.49 -7.74
C VAL A 109 -4.97 10.49 -8.84
N LEU A 110 -6.17 9.93 -8.80
CA LEU A 110 -6.71 9.07 -9.86
C LEU A 110 -6.94 9.92 -11.12
N GLY A 111 -5.86 10.23 -11.84
CA GLY A 111 -5.96 10.46 -13.27
C GLY A 111 -6.49 9.16 -13.88
N SER A 112 -7.61 9.24 -14.60
CA SER A 112 -8.31 8.19 -15.37
C SER A 112 -7.46 7.02 -15.93
N GLY A 113 -6.95 6.17 -15.06
CA GLY A 113 -5.87 5.26 -15.44
C GLY A 113 -5.37 4.40 -14.29
N VAL A 114 -6.29 3.80 -13.53
CA VAL A 114 -5.97 2.57 -12.79
C VAL A 114 -5.36 1.61 -13.81
N ARG A 115 -4.05 1.35 -13.73
CA ARG A 115 -3.44 0.23 -14.47
C ARG A 115 -3.97 -1.06 -13.87
N LEU A 116 -5.21 -1.39 -14.22
CA LEU A 116 -5.74 -2.73 -14.06
C LEU A 116 -4.74 -3.62 -14.80
N ARG A 117 -4.11 -4.56 -14.09
CA ARG A 117 -3.36 -5.61 -14.78
C ARG A 117 -4.30 -6.18 -15.83
N PRO A 118 -3.89 -6.25 -17.11
CA PRO A 118 -4.75 -6.83 -18.12
C PRO A 118 -5.14 -8.24 -17.65
N PRO A 119 -6.43 -8.59 -17.71
CA PRO A 119 -6.90 -9.87 -17.22
C PRO A 119 -6.19 -11.00 -17.99
N THR A 120 -5.62 -11.95 -17.26
CA THR A 120 -4.89 -13.09 -17.83
C THR A 120 -5.78 -14.32 -17.94
N TYR A 121 -5.61 -15.17 -18.95
CA TYR A 121 -6.33 -16.43 -19.07
C TYR A 121 -6.03 -17.38 -17.89
N ARG A 122 -7.07 -18.04 -17.36
CA ARG A 122 -6.93 -19.09 -16.34
C ARG A 122 -6.99 -20.44 -17.01
N PHE A 123 -5.83 -21.06 -17.23
CA PHE A 123 -5.72 -22.35 -17.92
C PHE A 123 -6.21 -23.56 -17.10
N TYR A 124 -6.19 -23.48 -15.77
CA TYR A 124 -6.62 -24.59 -14.91
C TYR A 124 -8.11 -24.98 -15.10
N PRO A 125 -9.06 -24.03 -15.17
CA PRO A 125 -10.46 -24.33 -15.49
C PRO A 125 -10.81 -24.24 -16.99
N ALA A 126 -9.84 -24.31 -17.91
CA ALA A 126 -10.10 -24.15 -19.35
C ALA A 126 -10.87 -25.35 -19.93
N ASP A 127 -11.83 -25.07 -20.82
CA ASP A 127 -12.52 -26.09 -21.62
C ASP A 127 -11.72 -26.35 -22.91
N TRP A 128 -10.78 -27.29 -22.84
CA TRP A 128 -9.90 -27.61 -23.98
C TRP A 128 -10.63 -28.31 -25.12
N ASP A 129 -11.73 -29.01 -24.84
CA ASP A 129 -12.54 -29.67 -25.88
C ASP A 129 -13.33 -28.63 -26.69
N LEU A 130 -13.86 -27.61 -26.02
CA LEU A 130 -14.46 -26.45 -26.68
C LEU A 130 -13.41 -25.66 -27.46
N PHE A 131 -12.24 -25.40 -26.87
CA PHE A 131 -11.15 -24.71 -27.55
C PHE A 131 -10.75 -25.44 -28.83
N THR A 132 -10.54 -26.75 -28.77
CA THR A 132 -10.11 -27.58 -29.91
C THR A 132 -11.14 -27.59 -31.04
N ARG A 133 -12.44 -27.62 -30.70
CA ARG A 133 -13.52 -27.55 -31.70
C ARG A 133 -13.63 -26.19 -32.39
N LEU A 134 -13.29 -25.11 -31.70
CA LEU A 134 -13.43 -23.75 -32.20
C LEU A 134 -12.17 -23.22 -32.89
N ALA A 135 -10.98 -23.69 -32.48
CA ALA A 135 -9.68 -23.26 -33.00
C ALA A 135 -9.34 -23.91 -34.36
N VAL A 136 -10.31 -23.94 -35.28
CA VAL A 136 -10.13 -24.50 -36.62
C VAL A 136 -9.41 -23.48 -37.49
N ILE A 137 -8.22 -23.83 -37.95
CA ILE A 137 -7.45 -23.05 -38.91
C ILE A 137 -7.80 -23.53 -40.31
N THR A 138 -8.40 -22.66 -41.12
CA THR A 138 -8.77 -22.98 -42.50
C THR A 138 -7.76 -22.40 -43.49
N GLY A 139 -7.59 -23.04 -44.65
CA GLY A 139 -6.69 -22.56 -45.71
C GLY A 139 -7.00 -21.12 -46.16
N THR A 140 -8.27 -20.72 -46.09
CA THR A 140 -8.75 -19.36 -46.40
C THR A 140 -8.21 -18.26 -45.47
N MET A 141 -7.67 -18.62 -44.31
CA MET A 141 -7.04 -17.69 -43.38
C MET A 141 -5.63 -17.27 -43.83
N VAL A 142 -5.01 -18.04 -44.72
CA VAL A 142 -3.61 -17.90 -45.14
C VAL A 142 -3.47 -17.75 -46.66
N GLN A 143 -4.37 -18.34 -47.45
CA GLN A 143 -4.30 -18.29 -48.91
C GLN A 143 -4.51 -16.88 -49.45
N ASP A 144 -3.67 -16.52 -50.43
CA ASP A 144 -3.71 -15.26 -51.20
C ASP A 144 -3.72 -13.98 -50.35
N ARG A 145 -3.08 -14.03 -49.18
CA ARG A 145 -2.94 -12.90 -48.26
C ARG A 145 -1.48 -12.57 -48.02
N ASP A 146 -1.25 -11.30 -47.71
CA ASP A 146 0.03 -10.88 -47.15
C ASP A 146 0.31 -11.60 -45.83
N VAL A 147 1.60 -11.72 -45.49
CA VAL A 147 2.05 -12.39 -44.26
C VAL A 147 1.45 -11.71 -43.02
N ASP A 148 1.40 -10.38 -42.97
CA ASP A 148 0.88 -9.66 -41.82
C ASP A 148 -0.63 -9.90 -41.63
N ASP A 149 -1.37 -9.96 -42.73
CA ASP A 149 -2.81 -10.26 -42.71
C ASP A 149 -3.08 -11.70 -42.29
N SER A 150 -2.25 -12.64 -42.72
CA SER A 150 -2.34 -14.04 -42.34
C SER A 150 -2.08 -14.22 -40.84
N VAL A 151 -1.02 -13.58 -40.32
CA VAL A 151 -0.69 -13.58 -38.88
C VAL A 151 -1.79 -12.93 -38.06
N ARG A 152 -2.34 -11.80 -38.52
CA ARG A 152 -3.45 -11.11 -37.84
C ARG A 152 -4.70 -11.98 -37.76
N ASN A 153 -5.07 -12.66 -38.84
CA ASN A 153 -6.25 -13.52 -38.88
C ASN A 153 -6.08 -14.76 -37.98
N LEU A 154 -4.89 -15.37 -38.01
CA LEU A 154 -4.57 -16.50 -37.14
C LEU A 154 -4.62 -16.09 -35.66
N THR A 155 -3.96 -14.97 -35.33
CA THR A 155 -3.95 -14.44 -33.96
C THR A 155 -5.35 -14.11 -33.48
N ALA A 156 -6.18 -13.47 -34.32
CA ALA A 156 -7.56 -13.16 -33.98
C ALA A 156 -8.40 -14.43 -33.73
N SER A 157 -8.24 -15.47 -34.55
CA SER A 157 -8.95 -16.75 -34.34
C SER A 157 -8.56 -17.43 -33.03
N ILE A 158 -7.26 -17.46 -32.71
CA ILE A 158 -6.75 -18.03 -31.45
C ILE A 158 -7.28 -17.24 -30.25
N VAL A 159 -7.20 -15.90 -30.28
CA VAL A 159 -7.66 -15.04 -29.19
C VAL A 159 -9.17 -15.14 -28.99
N ASN A 160 -9.95 -15.12 -30.08
CA ASN A 160 -11.41 -15.23 -30.00
C ASN A 160 -11.84 -16.59 -29.44
N THR A 161 -11.18 -17.66 -29.87
CA THR A 161 -11.45 -19.00 -29.35
C THR A 161 -11.06 -19.10 -27.87
N ALA A 162 -9.91 -18.52 -27.49
CA ALA A 162 -9.50 -18.45 -26.09
C ALA A 162 -10.50 -17.66 -25.23
N ASP A 163 -11.08 -16.58 -25.75
CA ASP A 163 -12.07 -15.76 -25.04
C ASP A 163 -13.38 -16.51 -24.75
N VAL A 164 -13.74 -17.47 -25.61
CA VAL A 164 -14.92 -18.32 -25.42
C VAL A 164 -14.63 -19.51 -24.49
N ALA A 165 -13.49 -20.17 -24.68
CA ALA A 165 -13.18 -21.43 -24.00
C ALA A 165 -12.42 -21.29 -22.67
N ILE A 166 -11.79 -20.13 -22.43
CA ILE A 166 -10.91 -19.91 -21.28
C ILE A 166 -11.36 -18.69 -20.50
N LEU A 167 -11.78 -18.91 -19.25
CA LEU A 167 -12.14 -17.82 -18.36
C LEU A 167 -10.91 -16.93 -18.08
N LYS A 168 -11.08 -15.63 -18.32
CA LYS A 168 -10.12 -14.61 -17.88
C LYS A 168 -10.17 -14.42 -16.36
N SER A 169 -9.03 -14.13 -15.76
CA SER A 169 -8.95 -13.75 -14.35
C SER A 169 -9.83 -12.53 -14.12
N ARG A 170 -10.62 -12.55 -13.05
CA ARG A 170 -11.24 -11.30 -12.57
C ARG A 170 -10.12 -10.31 -12.30
N ASN A 171 -10.36 -9.02 -12.60
CA ASN A 171 -9.51 -7.93 -12.17
C ASN A 171 -9.55 -7.87 -10.63
N SER A 172 -8.85 -8.79 -9.97
CA SER A 172 -8.54 -8.67 -8.57
C SER A 172 -7.33 -7.77 -8.53
N GLN A 173 -7.48 -6.60 -7.90
CA GLN A 173 -6.36 -5.91 -7.29
C GLN A 173 -5.72 -6.95 -6.37
N GLY A 174 -4.67 -7.60 -6.87
CA GLY A 174 -3.97 -8.62 -6.12
C GLY A 174 -3.56 -7.95 -4.82
N ARG A 175 -4.00 -8.49 -3.69
CA ARG A 175 -3.55 -7.97 -2.39
C ARG A 175 -2.05 -8.02 -2.40
N MET A 176 -1.40 -6.85 -2.43
CA MET A 176 0.05 -6.78 -2.32
C MET A 176 0.45 -7.44 -1.01
N SER A 177 1.03 -8.63 -1.12
CA SER A 177 1.55 -9.34 0.03
C SER A 177 2.75 -8.54 0.52
N LYS A 178 2.66 -7.99 1.74
CA LYS A 178 3.82 -7.37 2.36
C LYS A 178 4.90 -8.46 2.48
N PRO A 179 6.13 -8.28 1.96
CA PRO A 179 7.13 -9.35 1.94
C PRO A 179 7.42 -9.96 3.31
N TRP A 180 7.31 -9.14 4.36
CA TRP A 180 7.47 -9.52 5.76
C TRP A 180 6.21 -10.12 6.42
N TRP A 181 5.06 -10.14 5.74
CA TRP A 181 3.81 -10.70 6.28
C TRP A 181 3.76 -12.20 6.04
N ASN A 182 4.39 -12.93 6.93
CA ASN A 182 4.46 -14.40 6.92
C ASN A 182 3.33 -15.05 7.75
N LYS A 183 3.30 -16.39 7.78
CA LYS A 183 2.32 -17.16 8.55
C LYS A 183 2.32 -16.79 10.04
N ASP A 184 3.47 -16.46 10.61
CA ASP A 184 3.60 -16.08 12.02
C ASP A 184 3.00 -14.69 12.32
N CYS A 185 3.19 -13.74 11.40
CA CYS A 185 2.51 -12.44 11.46
C CYS A 185 0.99 -12.62 11.38
N GLN A 186 0.52 -13.51 10.51
CA GLN A 186 -0.90 -13.77 10.34
C GLN A 186 -1.51 -14.46 11.57
N SER A 187 -0.85 -15.49 12.12
CA SER A 187 -1.33 -16.23 13.29
C SER A 187 -1.35 -15.34 14.55
N SER A 188 -0.27 -14.60 14.81
CA SER A 188 -0.18 -13.70 15.96
C SER A 188 -1.19 -12.55 15.89
N TYR A 189 -1.45 -12.00 14.70
CA TYR A 189 -2.47 -10.97 14.50
C TYR A 189 -3.90 -11.50 14.72
N ARG A 190 -4.18 -12.73 14.24
CA ARG A 190 -5.48 -13.40 14.46
C ARG A 190 -5.73 -13.64 15.96
N GLU A 191 -4.72 -14.12 16.68
CA GLU A 191 -4.85 -14.36 18.12
C GLU A 191 -5.02 -13.06 18.91
N GLN A 192 -4.29 -12.00 18.55
CA GLN A 192 -4.50 -10.67 19.12
C GLN A 192 -5.94 -10.17 18.90
N LYS A 193 -6.49 -10.32 17.68
CA LYS A 193 -7.88 -9.94 17.36
C LYS A 193 -8.90 -10.74 18.15
N LYS A 194 -8.70 -12.06 18.27
CA LYS A 194 -9.55 -12.97 19.05
C LYS A 194 -9.61 -12.54 20.51
N LEU A 195 -8.46 -12.33 21.15
CA LEU A 195 -8.38 -11.93 22.56
C LEU A 195 -8.91 -10.51 22.80
N LEU A 196 -8.76 -9.60 21.82
CA LEU A 196 -9.43 -8.30 21.87
C LEU A 196 -10.95 -8.45 21.82
N GLY A 197 -11.48 -9.34 20.98
CA GLY A 197 -12.91 -9.64 20.91
C GLY A 197 -13.47 -10.16 22.24
N ILE A 198 -12.75 -11.11 22.86
CA ILE A 198 -13.10 -11.67 24.18
C ILE A 198 -13.09 -10.58 25.25
N PHE A 199 -12.03 -9.77 25.32
CA PHE A 199 -11.93 -8.66 26.27
C PHE A 199 -13.04 -7.62 26.08
N ARG A 200 -13.40 -7.29 24.83
CA ARG A 200 -14.49 -6.35 24.54
C ARG A 200 -15.85 -6.87 24.99
N ARG A 201 -16.08 -8.20 24.88
CA ARG A 201 -17.32 -8.84 25.32
C ARG A 201 -17.35 -9.05 26.83
N TYR A 202 -16.20 -9.35 27.44
CA TYR A 202 -16.05 -9.65 28.86
C TYR A 202 -14.83 -8.89 29.44
N PRO A 203 -15.03 -7.66 29.95
CA PRO A 203 -13.94 -6.76 30.36
C PRO A 203 -13.26 -7.11 31.70
N THR A 204 -12.89 -8.38 31.91
CA THR A 204 -12.21 -8.82 33.14
C THR A 204 -10.72 -8.49 33.13
N THR A 205 -10.10 -8.44 34.31
CA THR A 205 -8.65 -8.24 34.48
C THR A 205 -7.84 -9.32 33.77
N GLU A 206 -8.28 -10.57 33.85
CA GLU A 206 -7.65 -11.71 33.18
C GLU A 206 -7.67 -11.55 31.65
N ASN A 207 -8.81 -11.18 31.07
CA ASN A 207 -8.94 -10.95 29.64
C ASN A 207 -8.10 -9.77 29.16
N LEU A 208 -7.96 -8.72 29.99
CA LEU A 208 -7.06 -7.61 29.72
C LEU A 208 -5.58 -8.04 29.69
N ILE A 209 -5.17 -8.89 30.64
CA ILE A 209 -3.80 -9.42 30.70
C ILE A 209 -3.53 -10.30 29.47
N ALA A 210 -4.45 -11.20 29.12
CA ALA A 210 -4.33 -12.08 27.96
C ALA A 210 -4.20 -11.28 26.65
N PHE A 211 -5.07 -10.29 26.43
CA PHE A 211 -4.99 -9.40 25.27
C PHE A 211 -3.66 -8.62 25.22
N LYS A 212 -3.19 -8.07 26.36
CA LYS A 212 -1.92 -7.34 26.43
C LYS A 212 -0.73 -8.24 26.06
N ARG A 213 -0.71 -9.50 26.54
CA ARG A 213 0.32 -10.49 26.18
C ARG A 213 0.32 -10.76 24.68
N ALA A 214 -0.84 -11.04 24.08
CA ALA A 214 -0.94 -11.29 22.64
C ALA A 214 -0.57 -10.07 21.79
N LYS A 215 -0.95 -8.86 22.23
CA LYS A 215 -0.55 -7.60 21.56
C LYS A 215 0.97 -7.39 21.59
N ALA A 216 1.63 -7.69 22.71
CA ALA A 216 3.09 -7.61 22.81
C ALA A 216 3.78 -8.66 21.92
N PHE A 217 3.27 -9.89 21.91
CA PHE A 217 3.78 -10.96 21.05
C PHE A 217 3.65 -10.62 19.55
N ALA A 218 2.47 -10.19 19.09
CA ALA A 218 2.25 -9.79 17.70
C ALA A 218 3.18 -8.64 17.27
N ARG A 219 3.46 -7.68 18.17
CA ARG A 219 4.45 -6.61 17.93
C ARG A 219 5.87 -7.16 17.77
N ARG A 220 6.27 -8.14 18.60
CA ARG A 220 7.59 -8.78 18.51
C ARG A 220 7.76 -9.53 17.20
N VAL A 221 6.78 -10.37 16.84
CA VAL A 221 6.79 -11.14 15.58
C VAL A 221 6.89 -10.20 14.38
N ARG A 222 6.06 -9.15 14.35
CA ARG A 222 6.12 -8.15 13.28
C ARG A 222 7.48 -7.48 13.16
N ARG A 223 8.10 -7.10 14.28
CA ARG A 223 9.45 -6.49 14.28
C ARG A 223 10.52 -7.46 13.79
N HIS A 224 10.39 -8.75 14.11
CA HIS A 224 11.34 -9.76 13.66
C HIS A 224 11.22 -10.01 12.16
N SER A 225 10.00 -10.12 11.62
CA SER A 225 9.78 -10.31 10.19
C SER A 225 10.15 -9.09 9.33
N GLN A 226 10.24 -7.91 9.94
CA GLN A 226 10.63 -6.65 9.26
C GLN A 226 12.15 -6.41 9.24
N ARG A 227 12.95 -7.28 9.86
CA ARG A 227 14.42 -7.26 9.77
C ARG A 227 14.87 -8.01 8.53
#